data_AF-A0ABD5H6P5-F1
#
_entry.id   AF-A0ABD5H6P5-F1
#
_cell.length_a   1.000
_cell.length_b   1.000
_cell.length_c   1.000
_cell.angle_alpha   90.00
_cell.angle_beta   90.00
_cell.angle_gamma   90.00
#
_symmetry.space_group_name_H-M   'P 1'
#
loop_
_entity.id
_entity.type
_entity.pdbx_description
1 polymer ?
#
loop_
_entity_poly.entity_id
_entity_poly.type
_entity_poly.pdbx_seq_one_letter_code
_entity_poly.pdbx_strand_id
1 'polypeptide(L)'
;MTALNKQSLTDESARESGNILLIVAARMARRELFTPLHYVSGLPQKVVGMRVFREALEQCEEALQREVCRIVDGHNRMAKKLKEAEAKLEAAEKRIAELEARTVTLPDEPFYPDGDIDCPLAVNLVDIKTACDEAGVPLVVRRGK
;
A
#
# COMPACT_ATOMS: atom_id res chain seq x y z
N MET A 1 -14.60 -12.24 -7.45
CA MET A 1 -14.22 -11.31 -6.36
C MET A 1 -12.84 -10.75 -6.68
N THR A 2 -12.72 -9.43 -6.85
CA THR A 2 -11.42 -8.77 -7.06
C THR A 2 -10.73 -8.64 -5.72
N ALA A 3 -9.76 -9.53 -5.45
CA ALA A 3 -8.80 -9.36 -4.37
C ALA A 3 -8.25 -7.94 -4.45
N LEU A 4 -8.36 -7.16 -3.36
CA LEU A 4 -7.67 -5.89 -3.23
C LEU A 4 -6.21 -6.15 -3.57
N ASN A 5 -5.80 -5.65 -4.74
CA ASN A 5 -4.57 -6.07 -5.37
C ASN A 5 -3.39 -5.48 -4.59
N LYS A 6 -2.88 -6.24 -3.62
CA LYS A 6 -1.70 -5.86 -2.82
C LYS A 6 -0.53 -5.49 -3.73
N GLN A 7 -0.43 -6.10 -4.92
CA GLN A 7 0.58 -5.76 -5.91
C GLN A 7 0.37 -4.35 -6.47
N SER A 8 -0.86 -3.87 -6.71
CA SER A 8 -1.05 -2.53 -7.30
C SER A 8 -0.62 -1.40 -6.37
N LEU A 9 -0.85 -1.53 -5.05
CA LEU A 9 -0.41 -0.55 -4.04
C LEU A 9 1.11 -0.58 -3.83
N THR A 10 1.73 -1.76 -3.86
CA THR A 10 3.19 -1.87 -3.82
C THR A 10 3.83 -1.35 -5.11
N ASP A 11 3.20 -1.59 -6.26
CA ASP A 11 3.69 -1.14 -7.57
C ASP A 11 3.59 0.38 -7.73
N GLU A 12 2.50 1.01 -7.25
CA GLU A 12 2.37 2.47 -7.25
C GLU A 12 3.37 3.16 -6.32
N SER A 13 3.57 2.62 -5.11
CA SER A 13 4.56 3.18 -4.17
C SER A 13 6.01 2.92 -4.60
N ALA A 14 6.30 1.75 -5.20
CA ALA A 14 7.59 1.44 -5.80
C ALA A 14 7.85 2.32 -7.04
N ARG A 15 6.81 2.66 -7.80
CA ARG A 15 6.90 3.58 -8.94
C ARG A 15 7.12 5.03 -8.50
N GLU A 16 6.42 5.52 -7.47
CA GLU A 16 6.65 6.88 -6.94
C GLU A 16 8.03 7.02 -6.28
N SER A 17 8.45 6.06 -5.46
CA SER A 17 9.78 6.05 -4.84
C SER A 17 10.91 5.85 -5.85
N GLY A 18 10.70 4.97 -6.83
CA GLY A 18 11.57 4.77 -7.98
C GLY A 18 11.74 6.04 -8.81
N ASN A 19 10.66 6.81 -9.02
CA ASN A 19 10.71 8.07 -9.74
C ASN A 19 11.56 9.13 -9.02
N ILE A 20 11.46 9.24 -7.70
CA ILE A 20 12.28 10.20 -6.93
C ILE A 20 13.76 9.80 -6.98
N LEU A 21 14.07 8.52 -6.77
CA LEU A 21 15.44 8.01 -6.88
C LEU A 21 16.01 8.20 -8.30
N LEU A 22 15.20 7.97 -9.35
CA LEU A 22 15.60 8.24 -10.73
C LEU A 22 15.89 9.73 -10.96
N ILE A 23 15.05 10.63 -10.42
CA ILE A 23 15.25 12.08 -10.55
C ILE A 23 16.54 12.51 -9.86
N VAL A 24 16.78 12.03 -8.63
CA VAL A 24 18.02 12.33 -7.88
C VAL A 24 19.23 11.77 -8.60
N ALA A 25 19.19 10.50 -9.04
CA ALA A 25 20.26 9.88 -9.82
C ALA A 25 20.53 10.62 -11.13
N ALA A 26 19.49 11.04 -11.86
CA ALA A 26 19.63 11.81 -13.09
C ALA A 26 20.23 13.21 -12.84
N ARG A 27 19.92 13.86 -11.71
CA ARG A 27 20.52 15.14 -11.32
C ARG A 27 21.99 14.99 -10.90
N MET A 28 22.31 13.91 -10.17
CA MET A 28 23.69 13.56 -9.83
C MET A 28 24.52 13.25 -11.09
N ALA A 29 23.98 12.46 -12.02
CA ALA A 29 24.62 12.13 -13.29
C ALA A 29 24.87 13.38 -14.16
N ARG A 30 23.93 14.34 -14.15
CA ARG A 30 24.08 15.63 -14.84
C ARG A 30 24.92 16.67 -14.09
N ARG A 31 25.41 16.33 -12.88
CA ARG A 31 26.21 17.21 -12.02
C ARG A 31 25.55 18.56 -11.71
N GLU A 32 24.22 18.64 -11.80
CA GLU A 32 23.46 19.89 -11.64
C GLU A 32 23.68 20.51 -10.24
N LEU A 33 23.89 19.66 -9.24
CA LEU A 33 24.21 20.03 -7.86
C LEU A 33 25.60 20.68 -7.68
N PHE A 34 26.50 20.48 -8.64
CA PHE A 34 27.90 20.90 -8.58
C PHE A 34 28.25 21.93 -9.65
N THR A 35 27.24 22.54 -10.28
CA THR A 35 27.41 23.55 -11.33
C THR A 35 28.38 24.69 -10.92
N PRO A 36 28.31 25.23 -9.67
CA PRO A 36 29.29 26.23 -9.22
C PRO A 36 30.73 25.70 -9.10
N LEU A 37 30.94 24.47 -8.61
CA LEU A 37 32.27 23.85 -8.58
C LEU A 37 32.80 23.54 -9.98
N HIS A 38 31.92 23.15 -10.90
CA HIS A 38 32.28 22.93 -12.29
C HIS A 38 32.76 24.24 -12.96
N TYR A 39 32.08 25.35 -12.68
CA TYR A 39 32.49 26.68 -13.14
C TYR A 39 33.90 27.03 -12.64
N VAL A 40 34.16 26.85 -11.34
CA VAL A 40 35.49 27.11 -10.77
C VAL A 40 36.56 26.18 -11.35
N SER A 41 36.23 24.93 -11.65
CA SER A 41 37.17 23.96 -12.27
C SER A 41 37.55 24.29 -13.71
N GLY A 42 36.71 25.07 -14.43
CA GLY A 42 36.97 25.50 -15.81
C GLY A 42 37.76 26.80 -15.94
N LEU A 43 38.04 27.48 -14.82
CA LEU A 43 38.86 28.70 -14.85
C LEU A 43 40.31 28.34 -15.22
N PRO A 44 40.97 29.11 -16.12
CA PRO A 44 42.36 28.87 -16.46
C PRO A 44 43.19 28.88 -15.19
N GLN A 45 44.14 27.94 -15.09
CA GLN A 45 44.86 27.42 -13.91
C GLN A 45 45.69 28.43 -13.08
N LYS A 46 45.33 29.71 -13.05
CA LYS A 46 46.02 30.79 -12.34
C LYS A 46 45.18 31.25 -11.16
N VAL A 47 45.40 30.57 -10.02
CA VAL A 47 45.05 31.04 -8.67
C VAL A 47 43.64 31.62 -8.58
N VAL A 48 42.63 30.76 -8.51
CA VAL A 48 41.31 31.18 -8.05
C VAL A 48 41.51 31.74 -6.64
N GLY A 49 41.13 33.00 -6.43
CA GLY A 49 41.22 33.60 -5.11
C GLY A 49 40.42 32.75 -4.12
N MET A 50 40.98 32.46 -2.95
CA MET A 50 40.34 31.65 -1.90
C MET A 50 38.89 32.10 -1.60
N ARG A 51 38.57 33.39 -1.78
CA ARG A 51 37.21 33.93 -1.69
C ARG A 51 36.24 33.36 -2.73
N VAL A 52 36.61 33.36 -4.01
CA VAL A 52 35.76 32.85 -5.09
C VAL A 52 35.52 31.35 -4.94
N PHE A 53 36.54 30.60 -4.51
CA PHE A 53 36.38 29.18 -4.22
C PHE A 53 35.43 28.94 -3.03
N ARG A 54 35.57 29.72 -1.95
CA ARG A 54 34.70 29.65 -0.78
C ARG A 54 33.24 29.95 -1.14
N GLU A 55 32.99 31.02 -1.88
CA GLU A 55 31.63 31.40 -2.30
C GLU A 55 30.98 30.30 -3.17
N ALA A 56 31.72 29.71 -4.11
CA ALA A 56 31.22 28.60 -4.92
C ALA A 56 30.93 27.34 -4.09
N LEU A 57 31.74 27.09 -3.06
CA LEU A 57 31.57 25.95 -2.15
C LEU A 57 30.33 26.15 -1.25
N GLU A 58 30.16 27.34 -0.67
CA GLU A 58 28.98 27.72 0.12
C GLU A 58 27.69 27.61 -0.71
N GLN A 59 27.70 28.09 -1.95
CA GLN A 59 26.55 27.96 -2.87
C GLN A 59 26.22 26.49 -3.20
N CYS A 60 27.24 25.64 -3.38
CA CYS A 60 27.02 24.21 -3.58
C CYS A 60 26.44 23.53 -2.34
N GLU A 61 26.94 23.88 -1.16
CA GLU A 61 26.45 23.35 0.10
C GLU A 61 24.97 23.72 0.32
N GLU A 62 24.60 24.99 0.11
CA GLU A 62 23.20 25.42 0.22
C GLU A 62 22.30 24.70 -0.79
N ALA A 63 22.74 24.53 -2.03
CA ALA A 63 21.99 23.83 -3.06
C ALA A 63 21.77 22.36 -2.67
N LEU A 64 22.82 21.69 -2.17
CA LEU A 64 22.74 20.31 -1.72
C LEU A 64 21.81 20.17 -0.51
N GLN A 65 21.94 21.05 0.49
CA GLN A 65 21.09 21.03 1.68
C GLN A 65 19.61 21.20 1.32
N ARG A 66 19.27 22.12 0.40
CA ARG A 66 17.88 22.31 -0.06
C ARG A 66 17.33 21.06 -0.74
N GLU A 67 18.12 20.39 -1.56
CA GLU A 67 17.69 19.15 -2.23
C GLU A 67 17.54 17.99 -1.24
N VAL A 68 18.46 17.86 -0.28
CA VAL A 68 18.34 16.87 0.80
C VAL A 68 17.05 17.09 1.61
N CYS A 69 16.74 18.34 1.99
CA CYS A 69 15.49 18.65 2.68
C CYS A 69 14.26 18.23 1.86
N ARG A 70 14.24 18.52 0.55
CA ARG A 70 13.14 18.10 -0.34
C ARG A 70 12.97 16.59 -0.40
N ILE A 71 14.08 15.85 -0.45
CA ILE A 71 14.08 14.39 -0.47
C ILE A 71 13.53 13.84 0.85
N VAL A 72 14.03 14.36 1.98
CA VAL A 72 13.58 13.94 3.32
C VAL A 72 12.09 14.23 3.52
N ASP A 73 11.62 15.41 3.11
CA ASP A 73 10.20 15.76 3.17
C ASP A 73 9.34 14.85 2.30
N GLY A 74 9.81 14.56 1.07
CA GLY A 74 9.16 13.62 0.17
C GLY A 74 9.08 12.21 0.78
N HIS A 75 10.18 11.73 1.36
CA HIS A 75 10.24 10.44 2.05
C HIS A 75 9.27 10.39 3.24
N ASN A 76 9.25 11.42 4.10
CA ASN A 76 8.36 11.49 5.25
C ASN A 76 6.88 11.45 4.83
N ARG A 77 6.51 12.16 3.75
CA ARG A 77 5.15 12.12 3.20
C ARG A 77 4.77 10.73 2.70
N MET A 78 5.68 10.05 1.98
CA MET A 78 5.46 8.68 1.51
C MET A 78 5.36 7.69 2.67
N ALA A 79 6.24 7.78 3.66
CA ALA A 79 6.21 6.94 4.86
C ALA A 79 4.90 7.11 5.63
N LYS A 80 4.35 8.33 5.71
CA LYS A 80 3.04 8.58 6.30
C LYS A 80 1.92 7.90 5.50
N LYS A 81 1.88 8.08 4.18
CA LYS A 81 0.89 7.43 3.31
C LYS A 81 0.94 5.91 3.39
N LEU A 82 2.15 5.34 3.47
CA LEU A 82 2.35 3.91 3.62
C LEU A 82 1.72 3.39 4.92
N LYS A 83 2.02 4.04 6.05
CA LYS A 83 1.40 3.67 7.34
C LYS A 83 -0.13 3.76 7.32
N GLU A 84 -0.69 4.79 6.67
CA GLU A 84 -2.14 4.92 6.53
C GLU A 84 -2.75 3.81 5.65
N ALA A 85 -2.05 3.41 4.58
CA ALA A 85 -2.47 2.32 3.72
C ALA A 85 -2.38 0.96 4.45
N GLU A 86 -1.30 0.72 5.19
CA GLU A 86 -1.13 -0.48 6.04
C GLU A 86 -2.25 -0.59 7.08
N ALA A 87 -2.59 0.50 7.77
CA ALA A 87 -3.69 0.51 8.75
C ALA A 87 -5.05 0.21 8.11
N LYS A 88 -5.30 0.75 6.90
CA LYS A 88 -6.52 0.43 6.13
C LYS A 88 -6.56 -1.03 5.70
N LEU A 89 -5.42 -1.58 5.30
CA LEU A 89 -5.29 -2.99 4.93
C LEU A 89 -5.61 -3.89 6.13
N GLU A 90 -5.01 -3.62 7.29
CA GLU A 90 -5.25 -4.40 8.51
C GLU A 90 -6.72 -4.35 8.93
N ALA A 91 -7.36 -3.17 8.84
CA ALA A 91 -8.79 -3.04 9.13
C ALA A 91 -9.66 -3.83 8.13
N ALA A 92 -9.30 -3.83 6.86
CA ALA A 92 -10.01 -4.61 5.84
C ALA A 92 -9.83 -6.13 6.06
N GLU A 93 -8.61 -6.58 6.38
CA GLU A 93 -8.32 -7.98 6.68
C GLU A 93 -9.09 -8.46 7.92
N LYS A 94 -9.16 -7.66 8.98
CA LYS A 94 -10.00 -7.97 10.16
C LYS A 94 -11.47 -8.13 9.81
N ARG A 95 -12.01 -7.25 8.97
CA ARG A 95 -13.40 -7.33 8.50
C ARG A 95 -13.65 -8.57 7.64
N ILE A 96 -12.70 -8.94 6.77
CA ILE A 96 -12.78 -10.16 5.97
C ILE A 96 -12.79 -11.37 6.90
N ALA A 97 -11.86 -11.44 7.87
CA ALA A 97 -11.81 -12.54 8.83
C ALA A 97 -13.11 -12.66 9.66
N GLU A 98 -13.72 -11.54 10.06
CA GLU A 98 -15.03 -11.56 10.74
C GLU A 98 -16.13 -12.11 9.83
N LEU A 99 -16.17 -11.69 8.56
CA LEU A 99 -17.16 -12.16 7.60
C LEU A 99 -16.98 -13.65 7.26
N GLU A 100 -15.74 -14.12 7.12
CA GLU A 100 -15.41 -15.53 6.88
C GLU A 100 -15.73 -16.39 8.11
N ALA A 101 -15.63 -15.84 9.32
CA ALA A 101 -16.00 -16.54 10.55
C ALA A 101 -17.54 -16.65 10.73
N ARG A 102 -18.35 -15.84 10.03
CA ARG A 102 -19.81 -15.96 10.07
C ARG A 102 -20.23 -17.19 9.28
N THR A 103 -20.71 -18.20 10.00
CA THR A 103 -21.22 -19.45 9.43
C THR A 103 -22.70 -19.59 9.69
N VAL A 104 -23.42 -20.22 8.76
CA VAL A 104 -24.84 -20.57 8.94
C VAL A 104 -24.90 -21.96 9.55
N THR A 105 -25.45 -22.08 10.76
CA THR A 105 -25.63 -23.37 11.44
C THR A 105 -27.03 -23.91 11.21
N LEU A 106 -27.13 -25.12 10.67
CA LEU A 106 -28.40 -25.84 10.51
C LEU A 106 -28.44 -27.11 11.36
N PRO A 107 -29.62 -27.50 11.87
CA PRO A 107 -29.81 -28.84 12.42
C PRO A 107 -29.71 -29.90 11.31
N ASP A 108 -29.19 -31.08 11.64
CA ASP A 108 -29.14 -32.24 10.72
C ASP A 108 -30.52 -32.85 10.44
N GLU A 109 -31.52 -32.53 11.26
CA GLU A 109 -32.88 -33.02 11.11
C GLU A 109 -33.76 -32.00 10.36
N PRO A 110 -34.63 -32.46 9.44
CA PRO A 110 -35.63 -31.59 8.83
C PRO A 110 -36.47 -30.94 9.94
N PHE A 111 -36.49 -29.62 9.95
CA PHE A 111 -37.25 -28.85 10.94
C PHE A 111 -38.30 -27.99 10.23
N TYR A 112 -39.50 -27.95 10.80
CA TYR A 112 -40.57 -27.06 10.37
C TYR A 112 -40.47 -25.76 11.16
N PRO A 113 -40.09 -24.64 10.53
CA PRO A 113 -39.87 -23.38 11.23
C PRO A 113 -41.13 -22.82 11.93
N ASP A 114 -42.31 -23.23 11.48
CA ASP A 114 -43.64 -22.88 12.00
C ASP A 114 -44.27 -23.97 12.89
N GLY A 115 -43.71 -25.17 12.93
CA GLY A 115 -44.25 -26.31 13.68
C GLY A 115 -45.44 -27.02 13.00
N ASP A 116 -45.82 -26.61 11.78
CA ASP A 116 -46.94 -27.18 11.05
C ASP A 116 -46.48 -28.37 10.20
N ILE A 117 -46.64 -29.57 10.77
CA ILE A 117 -46.26 -30.86 10.15
C ILE A 117 -47.17 -31.29 8.98
N ASP A 118 -48.29 -30.59 8.75
CA ASP A 118 -49.28 -30.90 7.71
C ASP A 118 -48.94 -30.25 6.35
N CYS A 119 -47.93 -29.39 6.28
CA CYS A 119 -47.43 -28.81 5.03
C CYS A 119 -46.09 -29.44 4.62
N PRO A 120 -45.82 -29.70 3.33
CA PRO A 120 -44.58 -30.33 2.88
C PRO A 120 -43.34 -29.40 2.92
N LEU A 121 -43.35 -28.34 3.74
CA LEU A 121 -42.23 -27.40 3.92
C LEU A 121 -41.10 -28.00 4.79
N ALA A 122 -40.71 -29.24 4.50
CA ALA A 122 -39.43 -29.76 4.96
C ALA A 122 -38.35 -28.90 4.29
N VAL A 123 -37.66 -28.09 5.08
CA VAL A 123 -36.57 -27.26 4.59
C VAL A 123 -35.50 -28.20 4.01
N ASN A 124 -35.35 -28.19 2.69
CA ASN A 124 -34.45 -29.09 2.00
C ASN A 124 -33.00 -28.60 2.20
N LEU A 125 -32.22 -29.39 2.95
CA LEU A 125 -30.81 -29.11 3.20
C LEU A 125 -30.00 -28.93 1.91
N VAL A 126 -30.42 -29.58 0.81
CA VAL A 126 -29.77 -29.44 -0.50
C VAL A 126 -29.96 -28.02 -1.05
N ASP A 127 -31.18 -27.48 -1.00
CA ASP A 127 -31.48 -26.15 -1.53
C ASP A 127 -30.82 -25.04 -0.70
N ILE A 128 -30.74 -25.20 0.63
CA ILE A 128 -30.00 -24.26 1.47
C ILE A 128 -28.50 -24.35 1.20
N LYS A 129 -27.97 -25.56 1.03
CA LYS A 129 -26.54 -25.74 0.73
C LYS A 129 -26.20 -25.08 -0.61
N THR A 130 -27.01 -25.28 -1.64
CA THR A 130 -26.86 -24.61 -2.93
C THR A 130 -26.92 -23.09 -2.79
N ALA A 131 -27.90 -22.55 -2.06
CA ALA A 131 -28.00 -21.11 -1.83
C ALA A 131 -26.82 -20.54 -1.02
N CYS A 132 -26.29 -21.28 -0.04
CA CYS A 132 -25.12 -20.88 0.73
C CYS A 132 -23.85 -20.93 -0.12
N ASP A 133 -23.68 -21.95 -0.95
CA ASP A 133 -22.55 -22.09 -1.88
C ASP A 133 -22.57 -20.96 -2.95
N GLU A 134 -23.74 -20.64 -3.49
CA GLU A 134 -23.93 -19.51 -4.41
C GLU A 134 -23.66 -18.15 -3.75
N ALA A 135 -24.03 -18.00 -2.47
CA ALA A 135 -23.75 -16.80 -1.69
C ALA A 135 -22.31 -16.74 -1.14
N GLY A 136 -21.54 -17.83 -1.26
CA GLY A 136 -20.19 -17.97 -0.70
C GLY A 136 -20.16 -17.97 0.84
N VAL A 137 -21.24 -18.41 1.49
CA VAL A 137 -21.38 -18.44 2.94
C VAL A 137 -21.10 -19.85 3.46
N PRO A 138 -20.19 -20.04 4.44
CA PRO A 138 -19.90 -21.36 4.97
C PRO A 138 -21.09 -21.92 5.79
N LEU A 139 -21.51 -23.14 5.46
CA LEU A 139 -22.57 -23.87 6.16
C LEU A 139 -21.98 -24.90 7.13
N VAL A 140 -22.46 -24.93 8.36
CA VAL A 140 -22.12 -25.95 9.36
C VAL A 140 -23.38 -26.71 9.76
N VAL A 141 -23.42 -28.02 9.54
CA VAL A 141 -24.55 -28.85 9.98
C VAL A 141 -24.26 -29.46 11.35
N ARG A 142 -25.16 -29.27 12.31
CA ARG A 142 -25.05 -29.77 13.68
C ARG A 142 -25.82 -31.08 13.84
N ARG A 143 -25.10 -32.16 14.18
CA ARG A 143 -25.70 -33.44 14.57
C ARG A 143 -26.41 -33.29 15.91
N GLY A 144 -27.70 -33.59 15.92
CA GLY A 144 -28.46 -33.79 17.15
C GLY A 144 -27.81 -34.89 17.99
N LYS A 145 -27.78 -34.70 19.32
CA LYS A 145 -27.41 -35.73 20.28
C LYS A 145 -28.61 -36.63 20.56
#